data_AF-A0A6I7YT82-F1
#
_entry.id   AF-A0A6I7YT82-F1
#
_cell.length_a   1.000
_cell.length_b   1.000
_cell.length_c   1.000
_cell.angle_alpha   90.00
_cell.angle_beta   90.00
_cell.angle_gamma   90.00
#
_symmetry.space_group_name_H-M   'P 1'
#
loop_
_entity.id
_entity.type
_entity.pdbx_description
1 polymer ?
#
loop_
_entity_poly.entity_id
_entity_poly.type
_entity_poly.pdbx_seq_one_letter_code
_entity_poly.pdbx_strand_id
1 'polypeptide(L)'
;MNTAVPSARRRRGLVTALASAAMLALAGCNGGDLVSYDLPAKPARYTFETKTDDVKTVWEYTSSEATKDDAPELSPCMGDVTGSNKAACRPEPLIFLRYDFGLSLDNTAEAGEDHDITVVGYYQPRLTALPKVTSLKAETTFDGGSTWHRATTRATGRNTFTTTIENPRRDQAAKGIGLRISATDSQGDTVRQTIPTAYTLR
;
A
#
# COMPACT_ATOMS: atom_id res chain seq x y z
N MET A 1 58.95 -32.80 -3.01
CA MET A 1 57.72 -32.70 -3.82
C MET A 1 56.56 -32.86 -2.85
N ASN A 2 55.93 -31.74 -2.51
CA ASN A 2 54.91 -31.65 -1.47
C ASN A 2 53.56 -32.10 -2.02
N THR A 3 53.06 -33.24 -1.54
CA THR A 3 51.68 -33.69 -1.78
C THR A 3 50.79 -33.11 -0.70
N ALA A 4 50.07 -32.03 -1.03
CA ALA A 4 49.00 -31.50 -0.20
C ALA A 4 47.71 -32.29 -0.47
N VAL A 5 47.14 -32.82 0.61
CA VAL A 5 45.88 -33.56 0.68
C VAL A 5 44.70 -32.60 0.54
N PRO A 6 43.71 -32.84 -0.36
CA PRO A 6 42.49 -32.04 -0.41
C PRO A 6 41.55 -32.36 0.75
N SER A 7 41.08 -31.33 1.44
CA SER A 7 40.20 -31.40 2.60
C SER A 7 38.78 -31.83 2.23
N ALA A 8 38.21 -32.66 3.10
CA ALA A 8 36.86 -33.21 2.99
C ALA A 8 35.79 -32.18 3.39
N ARG A 9 34.97 -31.74 2.44
CA ARG A 9 33.57 -31.33 2.68
C ARG A 9 32.78 -31.20 1.38
N ARG A 10 32.63 -32.33 0.68
CA ARG A 10 31.55 -32.55 -0.31
C ARG A 10 30.96 -33.91 -0.03
N ARG A 11 29.74 -33.92 0.52
CA ARG A 11 28.69 -34.93 0.35
C ARG A 11 27.76 -34.88 1.55
N ARG A 12 26.60 -34.25 1.36
CA ARG A 12 25.27 -34.73 1.79
C ARG A 12 24.26 -33.63 1.47
N GLY A 13 23.31 -33.96 0.60
CA GLY A 13 22.26 -33.05 0.16
C GLY A 13 21.57 -33.51 -1.11
N LEU A 14 21.32 -34.81 -1.25
CA LEU A 14 20.40 -35.37 -2.25
C LEU A 14 19.30 -36.07 -1.43
N VAL A 15 18.38 -35.29 -0.87
CA VAL A 15 17.12 -35.80 -0.32
C VAL A 15 16.05 -34.72 -0.52
N THR A 16 14.97 -35.13 -1.20
CA THR A 16 13.64 -34.49 -1.30
C THR A 16 13.52 -33.12 -1.98
N ALA A 17 13.54 -33.14 -3.32
CA ALA A 17 12.83 -32.16 -4.14
C ALA A 17 11.51 -32.78 -4.61
N LEU A 18 10.53 -32.90 -3.72
CA LEU A 18 9.17 -33.35 -4.05
C LEU A 18 8.22 -32.76 -2.98
N ALA A 19 7.16 -32.10 -3.43
CA ALA A 19 6.09 -31.44 -2.66
C ALA A 19 6.30 -29.96 -2.29
N SER A 20 6.25 -29.06 -3.28
CA SER A 20 5.75 -27.68 -3.05
C SER A 20 4.97 -27.08 -4.21
N ALA A 21 5.02 -27.66 -5.42
CA ALA A 21 4.26 -27.14 -6.57
C ALA A 21 2.73 -27.36 -6.48
N ALA A 22 2.24 -28.23 -5.59
CA ALA A 22 0.82 -28.61 -5.55
C ALA A 22 -0.06 -27.77 -4.61
N MET A 23 0.52 -26.95 -3.72
CA MET A 23 -0.29 -26.14 -2.80
C MET A 23 -0.79 -24.81 -3.39
N LEU A 24 -0.22 -24.32 -4.49
CA LEU A 24 -0.77 -23.14 -5.17
C LEU A 24 -2.05 -23.41 -5.96
N ALA A 25 -2.38 -24.68 -6.26
CA ALA A 25 -3.57 -25.04 -7.03
C ALA A 25 -4.82 -25.31 -6.16
N LEU A 26 -4.66 -25.51 -4.85
CA LEU A 26 -5.76 -25.88 -3.94
C LEU A 26 -6.33 -24.70 -3.15
N ALA A 27 -5.64 -23.58 -3.10
CA ALA A 27 -6.28 -22.29 -2.85
C ALA A 27 -6.78 -21.81 -4.21
N GLY A 28 -8.06 -21.50 -4.37
CA GLY A 28 -8.64 -20.91 -5.59
C GLY A 28 -8.11 -19.51 -5.92
N CYS A 29 -6.83 -19.23 -5.67
CA CYS A 29 -6.04 -18.26 -6.39
C CYS A 29 -6.01 -18.71 -7.84
N ASN A 30 -7.07 -18.40 -8.60
CA ASN A 30 -6.89 -18.05 -10.00
C ASN A 30 -5.71 -17.08 -9.99
N GLY A 31 -4.54 -17.55 -10.45
CA GLY A 31 -3.35 -16.71 -10.49
C GLY A 31 -3.76 -15.45 -11.20
N GLY A 32 -3.87 -14.35 -10.44
CA GLY A 32 -4.14 -13.06 -11.04
C GLY A 32 -3.07 -12.88 -12.10
N ASP A 33 -3.47 -12.50 -13.31
CA ASP A 33 -2.51 -12.18 -14.37
C ASP A 33 -1.45 -11.27 -13.73
N LEU A 34 -0.21 -11.73 -13.72
CA LEU A 34 0.89 -10.91 -13.25
C LEU A 34 1.09 -9.84 -14.30
N VAL A 35 0.39 -8.73 -14.12
CA VAL A 35 0.45 -7.60 -15.01
C VAL A 35 1.81 -6.93 -14.82
N SER A 36 2.68 -7.08 -15.80
CA SER A 36 3.98 -6.40 -15.87
C SER A 36 4.02 -5.46 -17.08
N TYR A 37 4.69 -4.32 -16.92
CA TYR A 37 4.92 -3.36 -18.00
C TYR A 37 6.37 -2.89 -17.99
N ASP A 38 6.96 -2.72 -19.17
CA ASP A 38 8.28 -2.11 -19.30
C ASP A 38 8.17 -0.59 -19.13
N LEU A 39 8.96 -0.04 -18.23
CA LEU A 39 9.06 1.40 -18.06
C LEU A 39 10.12 1.99 -19.00
N PRO A 40 9.88 3.15 -19.64
CA PRO A 40 10.91 3.86 -20.39
C PRO A 40 12.09 4.26 -19.51
N ALA A 41 13.27 4.31 -20.12
CA ALA A 41 14.53 4.71 -19.46
C ALA A 41 14.49 6.13 -18.88
N LYS A 42 13.72 7.04 -19.49
CA LYS A 42 13.59 8.42 -18.99
C LYS A 42 12.45 8.52 -17.98
N PRO A 43 12.59 9.34 -16.93
CA PRO A 43 11.50 9.64 -16.01
C PRO A 43 10.25 10.14 -16.73
N ALA A 44 9.11 9.58 -16.36
CA ALA A 44 7.80 10.01 -16.80
C ALA A 44 6.82 10.00 -15.61
N ARG A 45 5.68 10.67 -15.80
CA ARG A 45 4.60 10.69 -14.82
C ARG A 45 3.57 9.62 -15.15
N TYR A 46 3.23 8.81 -14.16
CA TYR A 46 2.27 7.72 -14.29
C TYR A 46 1.06 7.98 -13.40
N THR A 47 -0.09 7.46 -13.85
CA THR A 47 -1.27 7.30 -13.02
C THR A 47 -1.53 5.81 -12.89
N PHE A 48 -1.65 5.33 -11.64
CA PHE A 48 -2.13 3.98 -11.37
C PHE A 48 -3.45 4.07 -10.62
N GLU A 49 -4.46 3.36 -11.09
CA GLU A 49 -5.78 3.33 -10.47
C GLU A 49 -6.16 1.90 -10.13
N THR A 50 -6.69 1.71 -8.92
CA THR A 50 -7.28 0.45 -8.48
C THR A 50 -8.66 0.71 -7.91
N LYS A 51 -9.53 -0.28 -8.07
CA LYS A 51 -10.82 -0.36 -7.41
C LYS A 51 -10.93 -1.73 -6.74
N THR A 52 -11.01 -1.76 -5.42
CA THR A 52 -11.26 -2.97 -4.63
C THR A 52 -12.58 -2.78 -3.91
N ASP A 53 -13.56 -3.62 -4.23
CA ASP A 53 -14.97 -3.37 -3.93
C ASP A 53 -15.36 -1.97 -4.38
N ASP A 54 -15.86 -1.10 -3.49
CA ASP A 54 -16.18 0.29 -3.82
C ASP A 54 -15.08 1.29 -3.43
N VAL A 55 -13.95 0.82 -2.88
CA VAL A 55 -12.81 1.68 -2.55
C VAL A 55 -11.99 1.95 -3.80
N LYS A 56 -11.85 3.22 -4.16
CA LYS A 56 -11.02 3.67 -5.29
C LYS A 56 -9.74 4.29 -4.78
N THR A 57 -8.59 3.83 -5.27
CA THR A 57 -7.28 4.45 -4.99
C THR A 57 -6.60 4.85 -6.28
N VAL A 58 -6.17 6.10 -6.35
CA VAL A 58 -5.44 6.67 -7.50
C VAL A 58 -4.09 7.17 -7.00
N TRP A 59 -3.03 6.67 -7.61
CA TRP A 59 -1.67 7.19 -7.42
C TRP A 59 -1.28 7.99 -8.65
N GLU A 60 -0.61 9.11 -8.42
CA GLU A 60 0.19 9.77 -9.44
C GLU A 60 1.63 9.75 -8.94
N TYR A 61 2.56 9.27 -9.75
CA TYR A 61 3.95 9.12 -9.32
C TYR A 61 4.93 9.23 -10.49
N THR A 62 6.18 9.60 -10.19
CA THR A 62 7.24 9.69 -11.20
C THR A 62 8.08 8.43 -11.14
N SER A 63 8.28 7.79 -12.29
CA SER A 63 9.07 6.57 -12.38
C SER A 63 9.84 6.47 -13.69
N SER A 64 10.79 5.54 -13.73
CA SER A 64 11.58 5.16 -14.89
C SER A 64 12.07 3.73 -14.71
N GLU A 65 12.57 3.16 -15.80
CA GLU A 65 13.30 1.89 -15.80
C GLU A 65 14.28 1.82 -14.62
N ALA A 66 14.20 0.72 -13.86
CA ALA A 66 15.14 0.49 -12.78
C ALA A 66 16.49 0.10 -13.38
N THR A 67 17.56 0.79 -12.94
CA THR A 67 18.93 0.52 -13.38
C THR A 67 19.74 -0.26 -12.34
N LYS A 68 19.18 -0.41 -11.13
CA LYS A 68 19.77 -1.11 -9.99
C LYS A 68 18.67 -1.76 -9.18
N ASP A 69 18.98 -2.92 -8.60
CA ASP A 69 18.10 -3.59 -7.65
C ASP A 69 17.95 -2.77 -6.37
N ASP A 70 16.71 -2.68 -5.90
CA ASP A 70 16.34 -1.99 -4.67
C ASP A 70 15.25 -2.75 -3.88
N ALA A 71 14.82 -3.90 -4.38
CA ALA A 71 13.91 -4.80 -3.67
C ALA A 71 14.67 -5.57 -2.56
N PRO A 72 14.17 -5.61 -1.31
CA PRO A 72 14.77 -6.42 -0.26
C PRO A 72 14.50 -7.91 -0.48
N GLU A 73 15.39 -8.78 0.01
CA GLU A 73 15.26 -10.24 -0.14
C GLU A 73 13.92 -10.79 0.39
N LEU A 74 13.40 -10.21 1.48
CA LEU A 74 12.12 -10.61 2.09
C LEU A 74 10.89 -10.00 1.40
N SER A 75 11.07 -9.13 0.42
CA SER A 75 10.01 -8.52 -0.39
C SER A 75 10.46 -8.43 -1.85
N PRO A 76 10.75 -9.57 -2.50
CA PRO A 76 11.29 -9.61 -3.85
C PRO A 76 10.25 -9.13 -4.86
N CYS A 77 10.73 -8.70 -6.02
CA CYS A 77 9.86 -8.46 -7.15
C CYS A 77 9.30 -9.77 -7.68
N MET A 78 8.06 -9.75 -8.17
CA MET A 78 7.40 -10.97 -8.63
C MET A 78 8.14 -11.63 -9.81
N GLY A 79 8.77 -10.83 -10.69
CA GLY A 79 9.58 -11.36 -11.80
C GLY A 79 10.76 -12.22 -11.35
N ASP A 80 11.37 -11.90 -10.21
CA ASP A 80 12.45 -12.70 -9.62
C ASP A 80 11.91 -14.02 -9.04
N VAL A 81 10.75 -13.95 -8.35
CA VAL A 81 10.10 -15.11 -7.72
C VAL A 81 9.65 -16.14 -8.75
N THR A 82 9.09 -15.68 -9.87
CA THR A 82 8.62 -16.55 -10.96
C THR A 82 9.73 -16.92 -11.94
N GLY A 83 10.88 -16.25 -11.88
CA GLY A 83 11.95 -16.34 -12.88
C GLY A 83 11.57 -15.79 -14.25
N SER A 84 10.47 -15.02 -14.35
CA SER A 84 9.98 -14.46 -15.62
C SER A 84 10.73 -13.21 -16.05
N ASN A 85 11.42 -12.52 -15.13
CA ASN A 85 12.25 -11.36 -15.43
C ASN A 85 13.48 -11.35 -14.49
N LYS A 86 14.64 -10.95 -15.02
CA LYS A 86 15.90 -10.79 -14.27
C LYS A 86 16.52 -9.41 -14.43
N ALA A 87 15.79 -8.47 -15.03
CA ALA A 87 16.20 -7.08 -15.10
C ALA A 87 16.23 -6.49 -13.69
N ALA A 88 16.98 -5.40 -13.52
CA ALA A 88 17.04 -4.71 -12.25
C ALA A 88 15.63 -4.33 -11.78
N CYS A 89 15.33 -4.52 -10.49
CA CYS A 89 13.99 -4.29 -9.96
C CYS A 89 13.96 -3.40 -8.71
N ARG A 90 12.96 -2.52 -8.67
CA ARG A 90 12.67 -1.60 -7.57
C ARG A 90 11.16 -1.51 -7.36
N PRO A 91 10.65 -1.47 -6.11
CA PRO A 91 9.26 -1.11 -5.85
C PRO A 91 8.89 0.26 -6.42
N GLU A 92 7.71 0.39 -7.00
CA GLU A 92 7.22 1.69 -7.44
C GLU A 92 7.04 2.63 -6.23
N PRO A 93 7.25 3.96 -6.39
CA PRO A 93 7.18 4.92 -5.29
C PRO A 93 5.73 5.25 -4.89
N LEU A 94 4.87 4.23 -4.81
CA LEU A 94 3.47 4.35 -4.44
C LEU A 94 3.35 4.63 -2.93
N ILE A 95 2.66 5.71 -2.58
CA ILE A 95 2.29 6.01 -1.19
C ILE A 95 1.12 5.10 -0.79
N PHE A 96 1.31 4.23 0.19
CA PHE A 96 0.26 3.46 0.81
C PHE A 96 -0.25 4.15 2.08
N LEU A 97 -1.55 4.01 2.35
CA LEU A 97 -2.20 4.59 3.52
C LEU A 97 -2.62 3.48 4.48
N ARG A 98 -2.29 3.65 5.75
CA ARG A 98 -2.73 2.79 6.85
C ARG A 98 -3.61 3.59 7.79
N TYR A 99 -4.70 2.98 8.23
CA TYR A 99 -5.69 3.62 9.07
C TYR A 99 -5.73 2.96 10.44
N ASP A 100 -5.82 3.80 11.46
CA ASP A 100 -6.37 3.45 12.76
C ASP A 100 -7.59 4.35 12.98
N PHE A 101 -8.78 3.75 12.87
CA PHE A 101 -10.04 4.48 12.97
C PHE A 101 -10.53 4.63 14.41
N GLY A 102 -9.96 3.96 15.41
CA GLY A 102 -10.44 4.08 16.80
C GLY A 102 -11.93 3.72 17.01
N LEU A 103 -12.49 2.81 16.20
CA LEU A 103 -13.91 2.43 16.24
C LEU A 103 -14.19 1.42 17.35
N SER A 104 -15.46 1.30 17.75
CA SER A 104 -15.93 0.15 18.53
C SER A 104 -15.92 -1.14 17.70
N LEU A 105 -16.04 -2.28 18.37
CA LEU A 105 -15.94 -3.62 17.75
C LEU A 105 -17.01 -3.91 16.69
N ASP A 106 -18.09 -3.15 16.67
CA ASP A 106 -19.16 -3.21 15.66
C ASP A 106 -18.93 -2.24 14.48
N ASN A 107 -17.72 -1.67 14.36
CA ASN A 107 -17.34 -0.68 13.34
C ASN A 107 -18.18 0.61 13.39
N THR A 108 -18.47 1.10 14.61
CA THR A 108 -19.18 2.37 14.81
C THR A 108 -18.35 3.41 15.58
N ALA A 109 -18.75 4.67 15.45
CA ALA A 109 -18.30 5.80 16.26
C ALA A 109 -19.52 6.55 16.84
N GLU A 110 -19.31 7.37 17.87
CA GLU A 110 -20.37 8.18 18.45
C GLU A 110 -20.92 9.20 17.44
N ALA A 111 -22.24 9.31 17.39
CA ALA A 111 -22.92 10.36 16.62
C ALA A 111 -22.87 11.71 17.33
N GLY A 112 -22.75 12.80 16.57
CA GLY A 112 -22.81 14.16 17.11
C GLY A 112 -21.56 14.61 17.87
N GLU A 113 -20.48 13.83 17.84
CA GLU A 113 -19.21 14.13 18.49
C GLU A 113 -18.04 14.14 17.48
N ASP A 114 -16.95 14.80 17.86
CA ASP A 114 -15.70 14.76 17.11
C ASP A 114 -15.06 13.38 17.25
N HIS A 115 -14.58 12.84 16.13
CA HIS A 115 -13.94 11.54 16.08
C HIS A 115 -12.58 11.63 15.38
N ASP A 116 -11.52 11.31 16.11
CA ASP A 116 -10.15 11.32 15.60
C ASP A 116 -9.79 9.98 14.94
N ILE A 117 -9.23 10.05 13.74
CA ILE A 117 -8.64 8.93 13.03
C ILE A 117 -7.15 9.19 12.82
N THR A 118 -6.32 8.15 12.91
CA THR A 118 -4.90 8.24 12.59
C THR A 118 -4.63 7.64 11.23
N VAL A 119 -3.91 8.38 10.39
CA VAL A 119 -3.49 7.95 9.06
C VAL A 119 -1.96 7.96 8.98
N VAL A 120 -1.38 6.84 8.59
CA VAL A 120 0.06 6.68 8.39
C VAL A 120 0.35 6.42 6.92
N GLY A 121 1.15 7.29 6.32
CA GLY A 121 1.73 7.10 5.00
C GLY A 121 2.96 6.21 5.04
N TYR A 122 3.00 5.17 4.21
CA TYR A 122 4.13 4.25 4.12
C TYR A 122 4.37 3.79 2.68
N TYR A 123 5.48 3.08 2.45
CA TYR A 123 5.86 2.56 1.14
C TYR A 123 6.12 1.05 1.25
N GLN A 124 6.12 0.38 0.10
CA GLN A 124 6.74 -0.94 0.03
C GLN A 124 8.20 -0.88 0.49
N PRO A 125 8.69 -1.88 1.26
CA PRO A 125 10.09 -1.92 1.69
C PRO A 125 11.04 -1.86 0.50
N ARG A 126 12.11 -1.07 0.62
CA ARG A 126 13.21 -0.99 -0.34
C ARG A 126 14.54 -0.72 0.36
N LEU A 127 15.65 -0.94 -0.34
CA LEU A 127 17.00 -0.80 0.23
C LEU A 127 17.44 0.68 0.34
N THR A 128 16.96 1.54 -0.54
CA THR A 128 17.22 2.98 -0.54
C THR A 128 16.28 3.75 0.39
N ALA A 129 16.67 4.98 0.74
CA ALA A 129 15.86 5.86 1.58
C ALA A 129 14.51 6.18 0.94
N LEU A 130 13.43 6.02 1.72
CA LEU A 130 12.04 6.34 1.34
C LEU A 130 11.78 7.85 1.34
N PRO A 131 10.88 8.36 0.46
CA PRO A 131 10.43 9.74 0.55
C PRO A 131 9.61 9.93 1.84
N LYS A 132 9.48 11.18 2.27
CA LYS A 132 8.63 11.52 3.42
C LYS A 132 7.26 11.95 2.92
N VAL A 133 6.20 11.47 3.54
CA VAL A 133 4.85 12.03 3.29
C VAL A 133 4.78 13.37 4.01
N THR A 134 4.70 14.44 3.24
CA THR A 134 4.83 15.83 3.72
C THR A 134 3.48 16.47 4.02
N SER A 135 2.41 15.99 3.39
CA SER A 135 1.06 16.50 3.63
C SER A 135 -0.01 15.42 3.48
N LEU A 136 -1.11 15.62 4.20
CA LEU A 136 -2.32 14.84 4.10
C LEU A 136 -3.53 15.78 4.19
N LYS A 137 -4.52 15.55 3.34
CA LYS A 137 -5.82 16.21 3.34
C LYS A 137 -6.89 15.13 3.45
N ALA A 138 -7.85 15.36 4.33
CA ALA A 138 -9.01 14.50 4.46
C ALA A 138 -10.28 15.28 4.17
N GLU A 139 -11.20 14.62 3.48
CA GLU A 139 -12.56 15.06 3.26
C GLU A 139 -13.50 13.95 3.73
N THR A 140 -14.66 14.33 4.25
CA THR A 140 -15.69 13.43 4.74
C THR A 140 -17.02 13.68 4.05
N THR A 141 -17.84 12.65 3.93
CA THR A 141 -19.19 12.73 3.37
C THR A 141 -20.17 12.00 4.28
N PHE A 142 -21.37 12.56 4.39
CA PHE A 142 -22.46 12.01 5.20
C PHE A 142 -23.68 11.62 4.33
N ASP A 143 -23.69 12.00 3.06
CA ASP A 143 -24.80 11.82 2.13
C ASP A 143 -24.51 10.76 1.03
N GLY A 144 -23.52 9.90 1.27
CA GLY A 144 -23.09 8.85 0.34
C GLY A 144 -22.24 9.38 -0.81
N GLY A 145 -21.47 10.46 -0.59
CA GLY A 145 -20.49 10.98 -1.54
C GLY A 145 -21.01 12.06 -2.48
N SER A 146 -22.22 12.59 -2.25
CA SER A 146 -22.79 13.67 -3.06
C SER A 146 -22.14 15.01 -2.71
N THR A 147 -21.89 15.24 -1.42
CA THR A 147 -21.13 16.39 -0.92
C THR A 147 -19.93 15.93 -0.08
N TRP A 148 -18.84 16.70 -0.15
CA TRP A 148 -17.59 16.43 0.55
C TRP A 148 -17.20 17.65 1.39
N HIS A 149 -17.00 17.43 2.68
CA HIS A 149 -16.62 18.45 3.65
C HIS A 149 -15.18 18.24 4.07
N ARG A 150 -14.43 19.33 4.23
CA ARG A 150 -13.05 19.23 4.72
C ARG A 150 -13.05 18.75 6.17
N ALA A 151 -12.22 17.76 6.46
CA ALA A 151 -11.90 17.36 7.83
C ALA A 151 -10.60 18.01 8.31
N THR A 152 -10.55 18.43 9.56
CA THR A 152 -9.35 19.03 10.15
C THR A 152 -8.26 17.97 10.22
N THR A 153 -7.08 18.26 9.67
CA THR A 153 -5.97 17.30 9.63
C THR A 153 -4.68 17.96 10.09
N ARG A 154 -3.94 17.30 10.97
CA ARG A 154 -2.65 17.77 11.50
C ARG A 154 -1.61 16.66 11.48
N ALA A 155 -0.35 17.02 11.22
CA ALA A 155 0.76 16.10 11.39
C ALA A 155 1.02 15.88 12.88
N THR A 156 1.13 14.61 13.29
CA THR A 156 1.37 14.20 14.69
C THR A 156 2.63 13.35 14.86
N GLY A 157 3.25 12.95 13.74
CA GLY A 157 4.50 12.20 13.73
C GLY A 157 5.10 12.09 12.34
N ARG A 158 6.13 11.25 12.20
CA ARG A 158 6.74 10.99 10.89
C ARG A 158 5.76 10.23 10.00
N ASN A 159 5.34 10.85 8.90
CA ASN A 159 4.32 10.34 7.99
C ASN A 159 2.97 10.02 8.67
N THR A 160 2.76 10.53 9.90
CA THR A 160 1.58 10.23 10.71
C THR A 160 0.77 11.51 10.86
N PHE A 161 -0.52 11.39 10.58
CA PHE A 161 -1.49 12.48 10.62
C PHE A 161 -2.68 12.06 11.45
N THR A 162 -3.23 13.00 12.21
CA THR A 162 -4.53 12.84 12.86
C THR A 162 -5.53 13.70 12.11
N THR A 163 -6.64 13.08 11.72
CA THR A 163 -7.78 13.72 11.08
C THR A 163 -8.96 13.67 12.04
N THR A 164 -9.56 14.83 12.32
CA THR A 164 -10.76 14.97 13.16
C THR A 164 -11.99 15.08 12.27
N ILE A 165 -12.93 14.16 12.45
CA ILE A 165 -14.23 14.14 11.76
C ILE A 165 -15.30 14.64 12.73
N GLU A 166 -15.98 15.72 12.37
CA GLU A 166 -17.15 16.20 13.10
C GLU A 166 -18.34 15.31 12.72
N ASN A 167 -18.64 14.25 13.50
CA ASN A 167 -19.70 13.33 13.14
C ASN A 167 -21.07 14.01 13.30
N PRO A 168 -21.96 13.92 12.30
CA PRO A 168 -23.31 14.46 12.44
C PRO A 168 -24.15 13.57 13.36
N ARG A 169 -25.43 13.93 13.55
CA ARG A 169 -26.38 12.99 14.17
C ARG A 169 -26.57 11.76 13.28
N ARG A 170 -26.92 10.64 13.88
CA ARG A 170 -27.06 9.35 13.19
C ARG A 170 -28.03 9.37 12.01
N ASP A 171 -29.14 10.10 12.12
CA ASP A 171 -30.14 10.24 11.06
C ASP A 171 -29.64 11.00 9.82
N GLN A 172 -28.61 11.85 10.00
CA GLN A 172 -28.01 12.65 8.93
C GLN A 172 -26.93 11.88 8.14
N ALA A 173 -26.51 10.70 8.62
CA ALA A 173 -25.52 9.84 7.98
C ALA A 173 -26.02 8.40 7.85
N ALA A 174 -27.25 8.22 7.36
CA ALA A 174 -27.89 6.90 7.24
C ALA A 174 -27.10 5.89 6.36
N LYS A 175 -26.25 6.37 5.46
CA LYS A 175 -25.36 5.55 4.60
C LYS A 175 -23.96 5.34 5.20
N GLY A 176 -23.74 5.80 6.43
CA GLY A 176 -22.44 5.84 7.09
C GLY A 176 -21.59 7.05 6.68
N ILE A 177 -20.40 7.10 7.25
CA ILE A 177 -19.39 8.13 7.01
C ILE A 177 -18.47 7.67 5.89
N GLY A 178 -18.38 8.43 4.81
CA GLY A 178 -17.40 8.19 3.76
C GLY A 178 -16.19 9.10 3.91
N LEU A 179 -15.01 8.64 3.45
CA LEU A 179 -13.75 9.38 3.55
C LEU A 179 -13.05 9.48 2.21
N ARG A 180 -12.39 10.60 1.98
CA ARG A 180 -11.47 10.79 0.87
C ARG A 180 -10.18 11.38 1.41
N ILE A 181 -9.10 10.62 1.25
CA ILE A 181 -7.80 10.93 1.80
C ILE A 181 -6.84 11.16 0.65
N SER A 182 -6.20 12.33 0.63
CA SER A 182 -5.16 12.66 -0.34
C SER A 182 -3.85 12.93 0.40
N ALA A 183 -2.76 12.30 -0.01
CA ALA A 183 -1.43 12.54 0.55
C ALA A 183 -0.43 12.90 -0.54
N THR A 184 0.60 13.65 -0.17
CA THR A 184 1.70 14.06 -1.05
C THR A 184 3.02 13.86 -0.34
N ASP A 185 4.04 13.42 -1.06
CA ASP A 185 5.37 13.20 -0.52
C ASP A 185 6.36 14.33 -0.85
N SER A 186 7.62 14.15 -0.43
CA SER A 186 8.71 15.10 -0.67
C SER A 186 9.19 15.15 -2.13
N GLN A 187 8.73 14.25 -2.99
CA GLN A 187 9.06 14.20 -4.42
C GLN A 187 7.90 14.66 -5.31
N GLY A 188 6.75 15.00 -4.72
CA GLY A 188 5.54 15.39 -5.46
C GLY A 188 4.71 14.20 -5.94
N ASP A 189 5.00 12.99 -5.45
CA ASP A 189 4.14 11.82 -5.65
C ASP A 189 2.88 11.95 -4.80
N THR A 190 1.75 11.47 -5.31
CA THR A 190 0.45 11.61 -4.67
C THR A 190 -0.29 10.28 -4.61
N VAL A 191 -1.13 10.16 -3.59
CA VAL A 191 -2.17 9.13 -3.51
C VAL A 191 -3.47 9.81 -3.13
N ARG A 192 -4.58 9.39 -3.75
CA ARG A 192 -5.94 9.74 -3.35
C ARG A 192 -6.76 8.46 -3.22
N GLN A 193 -7.23 8.18 -2.02
CA GLN A 193 -8.13 7.07 -1.72
C GLN A 193 -9.52 7.59 -1.36
N THR A 194 -10.55 7.06 -2.01
CA THR A 194 -11.96 7.33 -1.71
C THR A 194 -12.59 6.05 -1.16
N ILE A 195 -13.08 6.12 0.07
CA ILE A 195 -13.75 5.06 0.82
C ILE A 195 -15.21 5.49 0.98
N PRO A 196 -16.16 4.94 0.20
CA PRO A 196 -17.55 5.40 0.23
C PRO A 196 -18.23 5.27 1.59
N THR A 197 -17.92 4.19 2.32
CA THR A 197 -18.37 3.97 3.70
C THR A 197 -17.20 3.42 4.51
N ALA A 198 -16.61 4.27 5.35
CA ALA A 198 -15.51 3.93 6.25
C ALA A 198 -16.01 3.34 7.57
N TYR A 199 -17.08 3.91 8.15
CA TYR A 199 -17.73 3.44 9.37
C TYR A 199 -19.17 3.95 9.48
N THR A 200 -19.91 3.50 10.49
CA THR A 200 -21.29 3.96 10.77
C THR A 200 -21.40 4.61 12.15
N LEU A 201 -22.51 5.30 12.42
CA LEU A 201 -22.73 5.99 13.69
C LEU A 201 -23.68 5.22 14.60
N ARG A 202 -23.41 5.20 15.91
CA ARG A 202 -24.31 4.63 16.92
C ARG A 202 -25.10 5.68 17.67
#